data_AF-A0A3S1MCE6-F1
#
_entry.id   AF-A0A3S1MCE6-F1
#
_cell.length_a   1.000
_cell.length_b   1.000
_cell.length_c   1.000
_cell.angle_alpha   90.00
_cell.angle_beta   90.00
_cell.angle_gamma   90.00
#
_symmetry.space_group_name_H-M   'P 1'
#
loop_
_entity.id
_entity.type
_entity.pdbx_description
1 polymer ?
#
loop_
_entity_poly.entity_id
_entity_poly.type
_entity_poly.pdbx_seq_one_letter_code
_entity_poly.pdbx_strand_id
1 'polypeptide(L)'
;MNPPPNITDPLVLFMPSGKRGRFPVGTPVLDAARQLGVYVESVCGGRATCGRCQIEVQEGSFAKHKIVSSNEHISPKGAKEERYERVRGLPEHRRLSCSAQILGDLVIDVPQDTVINAQTIRKDADTRVIARDTAIRMCYVEIEEPDMHKPLGDLDRLKIALMKDWGFKSLEFDFYLLPQVQG
;
A
#
# COMPACT_ATOMS: atom_id res chain seq x y z
N MET A 1 -0.13 -35.72 9.85
CA MET A 1 -0.44 -34.95 11.07
C MET A 1 0.89 -34.42 11.58
N ASN A 2 1.06 -33.11 11.68
CA ASN A 2 2.28 -32.57 12.30
C ASN A 2 2.20 -32.78 13.82
N PRO A 3 3.31 -33.15 14.46
CA PRO A 3 3.35 -33.32 15.91
C PRO A 3 2.96 -32.01 16.61
N PRO A 4 2.38 -32.08 17.82
CA PRO A 4 2.05 -30.88 18.59
C PRO A 4 3.33 -30.07 18.89
N PRO A 5 3.25 -28.72 18.90
CA PRO A 5 4.43 -27.87 19.05
C PRO A 5 5.10 -28.11 20.41
N ASN A 6 6.38 -28.46 20.39
CA ASN A 6 7.19 -28.65 21.58
C ASN A 6 7.81 -27.29 22.00
N ILE A 7 8.03 -27.08 23.29
CA ILE A 7 8.59 -25.82 23.80
C ILE A 7 10.04 -25.61 23.36
N THR A 8 10.72 -26.69 22.98
CA THR A 8 12.09 -26.72 22.46
C THR A 8 12.19 -26.44 20.96
N ASP A 9 11.06 -26.39 20.26
CA ASP A 9 11.06 -26.17 18.81
C ASP A 9 11.40 -24.71 18.48
N PRO A 10 12.19 -24.46 17.41
CA PRO A 10 12.47 -23.14 16.90
C PRO A 10 11.26 -22.22 16.76
N LEU A 11 11.37 -21.00 17.26
CA LEU A 11 10.37 -19.95 17.11
C LEU A 11 10.58 -19.18 15.80
N VAL A 12 9.56 -19.20 14.94
CA VAL A 12 9.59 -18.51 13.64
C VAL A 12 8.55 -17.40 13.62
N LEU A 13 8.97 -16.21 13.20
CA LEU A 13 8.13 -15.01 13.04
C LEU A 13 8.14 -14.55 11.58
N PHE A 14 6.94 -14.31 11.01
CA PHE A 14 6.78 -13.80 9.65
C PHE A 14 6.37 -12.33 9.64
N MET A 15 7.21 -11.49 9.02
CA MET A 15 6.96 -10.07 8.77
C MET A 15 6.49 -9.85 7.32
N PRO A 16 5.62 -8.86 7.05
CA PRO A 16 4.99 -7.92 7.98
C PRO A 16 3.74 -8.49 8.70
N SER A 17 3.34 -9.73 8.43
CA SER A 17 2.10 -10.32 8.96
C SER A 17 2.03 -10.42 10.50
N GLY A 18 3.18 -10.36 11.18
CA GLY A 18 3.29 -10.48 12.64
C GLY A 18 2.97 -11.87 13.19
N LYS A 19 2.73 -12.86 12.32
CA LYS A 19 2.35 -14.21 12.73
C LYS A 19 3.58 -15.00 13.18
N ARG A 20 3.44 -15.75 14.27
CA ARG A 20 4.52 -16.54 14.86
C ARG A 20 4.05 -17.92 15.29
N GLY A 21 4.95 -18.88 15.23
CA GLY A 21 4.72 -20.26 15.68
C GLY A 21 6.03 -20.99 15.92
N ARG A 22 5.94 -22.13 16.61
CA ARG A 22 7.08 -23.03 16.80
C ARG A 22 7.02 -24.19 15.82
N PHE A 23 8.16 -24.51 15.21
CA PHE A 23 8.25 -25.56 14.21
C PHE A 23 9.48 -26.44 14.46
N PRO A 24 9.36 -27.76 14.30
CA PRO A 24 10.50 -28.64 14.48
C PRO A 24 11.59 -28.35 13.45
N VAL A 25 12.84 -28.58 13.86
CA VAL A 25 14.01 -28.47 12.99
C VAL A 25 13.84 -29.34 11.75
N GLY A 26 14.17 -28.78 10.58
CA GLY A 26 14.00 -29.43 9.27
C GLY A 26 12.68 -29.10 8.59
N THR A 27 11.74 -28.41 9.26
CA THR A 27 10.49 -27.97 8.63
C THR A 27 10.77 -26.98 7.48
N PRO A 28 10.22 -27.20 6.28
CA PRO A 28 10.32 -26.23 5.20
C PRO A 28 9.64 -24.91 5.57
N VAL A 29 10.29 -23.78 5.25
CA VAL A 29 9.75 -22.45 5.58
C VAL A 29 8.36 -22.23 4.95
N LEU A 30 8.16 -22.71 3.71
CA LEU A 30 6.86 -22.63 3.03
C LEU A 30 5.74 -23.32 3.82
N ASP A 31 6.04 -24.45 4.45
CA ASP A 31 5.04 -25.22 5.21
C ASP A 31 4.77 -24.57 6.57
N ALA A 32 5.78 -23.95 7.19
CA ALA A 32 5.61 -23.11 8.36
C ALA A 32 4.71 -21.89 8.07
N ALA A 33 4.94 -21.21 6.94
CA ALA A 33 4.12 -20.10 6.49
C ALA A 33 2.64 -20.52 6.31
N ARG A 34 2.40 -21.65 5.63
CA ARG A 34 1.06 -22.20 5.41
C ARG A 34 0.34 -22.55 6.72
N GLN A 35 1.04 -23.15 7.68
CA GLN A 35 0.46 -23.49 8.99
C GLN A 35 0.03 -22.26 9.78
N LEU A 36 0.74 -21.14 9.65
CA LEU A 36 0.34 -19.86 10.25
C LEU A 36 -0.70 -19.10 9.41
N GLY A 37 -1.00 -19.57 8.20
CA GLY A 37 -1.82 -18.83 7.24
C GLY A 37 -1.15 -17.54 6.78
N VAL A 38 0.18 -17.51 6.70
CA VAL A 38 0.95 -16.48 6.01
C VAL A 38 0.95 -16.84 4.53
N TYR A 39 0.55 -15.90 3.68
CA TYR A 39 0.48 -16.14 2.25
C TYR A 39 1.88 -16.05 1.63
N VAL A 40 2.40 -17.21 1.21
CA VAL A 40 3.61 -17.32 0.39
C VAL A 40 3.26 -18.15 -0.84
N GLU A 41 3.43 -17.56 -2.02
CA GLU A 41 2.97 -18.18 -3.25
C GLU A 41 3.89 -19.31 -3.72
N SER A 42 3.32 -20.45 -4.13
CA SER A 42 4.08 -21.59 -4.64
C SER A 42 3.35 -22.28 -5.79
N VAL A 43 3.46 -21.69 -6.99
CA VAL A 43 2.86 -22.26 -8.22
C VAL A 43 3.55 -23.56 -8.63
N CYS A 44 4.86 -23.65 -8.43
CA CYS A 44 5.63 -24.84 -8.81
C CYS A 44 5.47 -26.02 -7.84
N GLY A 45 4.76 -25.85 -6.72
CA GLY A 45 4.61 -26.87 -5.69
C GLY A 45 5.91 -27.23 -4.97
N GLY A 46 6.82 -26.27 -4.81
CA GLY A 46 8.10 -26.48 -4.12
C GLY A 46 9.23 -27.09 -4.95
N ARG A 47 9.14 -27.00 -6.27
CA ARG A 47 10.19 -27.44 -7.20
C ARG A 47 11.31 -26.41 -7.44
N ALA A 48 11.24 -25.23 -6.80
CA ALA A 48 12.20 -24.14 -6.95
C ALA A 48 12.42 -23.67 -8.41
N THR A 49 11.35 -23.67 -9.24
CA THR A 49 11.41 -23.24 -10.65
C THR A 49 10.71 -21.92 -10.93
N CYS A 50 9.77 -21.50 -10.07
CA CYS A 50 8.94 -20.31 -10.32
C CYS A 50 9.44 -19.02 -9.67
N GLY A 51 10.22 -19.10 -8.58
CA GLY A 51 10.68 -17.93 -7.83
C GLY A 51 9.59 -17.13 -7.11
N ARG A 52 8.33 -17.58 -7.03
CA ARG A 52 7.28 -16.82 -6.31
C ARG A 52 7.30 -16.98 -4.79
N CYS A 53 8.04 -17.97 -4.31
CA CYS A 53 8.16 -18.30 -2.89
C CYS A 53 9.39 -17.63 -2.24
N GLN A 54 9.79 -16.47 -2.75
CA GLN A 54 10.94 -15.72 -2.23
C GLN A 54 10.67 -15.19 -0.83
N ILE A 55 11.67 -15.27 0.01
CA ILE A 55 11.70 -14.74 1.38
C ILE A 55 13.06 -14.14 1.66
N GLU A 56 13.15 -13.35 2.73
CA GLU A 56 14.39 -12.79 3.23
C GLU A 56 14.52 -13.11 4.73
N VAL A 57 15.73 -13.48 5.17
CA VAL A 57 16.01 -13.72 6.58
C VAL A 57 16.52 -12.42 7.18
N GLN A 58 15.82 -11.92 8.21
CA GLN A 58 16.24 -10.74 8.93
C GLN A 58 17.23 -11.15 10.02
N GLU A 59 18.47 -10.72 9.92
CA GLU A 59 19.51 -11.01 10.91
C GLU A 59 19.47 -10.00 12.06
N GLY A 60 19.62 -10.49 13.30
CA GLY A 60 19.73 -9.64 14.48
C GLY A 60 19.02 -10.19 15.71
N SER A 61 19.20 -9.47 16.82
CA SER A 61 18.51 -9.74 18.09
C SER A 61 17.26 -8.86 18.20
N PHE A 62 16.09 -9.48 18.09
CA PHE A 62 14.79 -8.82 18.18
C PHE A 62 14.27 -8.89 19.62
N ALA A 63 14.75 -7.98 20.49
CA ALA A 63 14.41 -7.95 21.92
C ALA A 63 12.89 -7.94 22.18
N LYS A 64 12.12 -7.18 21.37
CA LYS A 64 10.65 -7.12 21.46
C LYS A 64 9.98 -8.47 21.23
N HIS A 65 10.56 -9.31 20.38
CA HIS A 65 10.02 -10.61 20.01
C HIS A 65 10.69 -11.77 20.73
N LYS A 66 11.75 -11.51 21.52
CA LYS A 66 12.58 -12.51 22.20
C LYS A 66 13.13 -13.56 21.24
N ILE A 67 13.55 -13.12 20.05
CA ILE A 67 14.08 -13.98 18.99
C ILE A 67 15.47 -13.46 18.59
N VAL A 68 16.43 -14.36 18.49
CA VAL A 68 17.74 -14.09 17.85
C VAL A 68 17.73 -14.81 16.51
N SER A 69 17.69 -14.04 15.42
CA SER A 69 17.62 -14.55 14.07
C SER A 69 18.99 -14.41 13.40
N SER A 70 19.44 -15.47 12.73
CA SER A 70 20.73 -15.54 12.04
C SER A 70 20.57 -16.38 10.77
N ASN A 71 21.33 -16.10 9.70
CA ASN A 71 21.38 -16.98 8.55
C ASN A 71 21.95 -18.38 8.87
N GLU A 72 22.57 -18.57 10.03
CA GLU A 72 22.97 -19.90 10.51
C GLU A 72 21.77 -20.76 10.93
N HIS A 73 20.64 -20.12 11.27
CA HIS A 73 19.41 -20.80 11.69
C HIS A 73 18.52 -21.24 10.51
N ILE A 74 18.94 -20.99 9.27
CA ILE A 74 18.30 -21.49 8.06
C ILE A 74 19.24 -22.44 7.32
N SER A 75 18.69 -23.42 6.60
CA SER A 75 19.52 -24.34 5.83
C SER A 75 20.40 -23.61 4.81
N PRO A 76 21.61 -24.12 4.52
CA PRO A 76 22.46 -23.56 3.47
C PRO A 76 21.77 -23.60 2.11
N LYS A 77 22.24 -22.79 1.16
CA LYS A 77 21.72 -22.80 -0.21
C LYS A 77 21.94 -24.19 -0.80
N GLY A 78 20.85 -24.82 -1.23
CA GLY A 78 20.91 -26.13 -1.88
C GLY A 78 21.05 -26.04 -3.40
N ALA A 79 21.37 -27.16 -4.06
CA ALA A 79 21.52 -27.23 -5.51
C ALA A 79 20.30 -26.71 -6.32
N LYS A 80 19.10 -26.79 -5.74
CA LYS A 80 17.86 -26.26 -6.34
C LYS A 80 17.85 -24.72 -6.37
N GLU A 81 18.28 -24.08 -5.29
CA GLU A 81 18.37 -22.61 -5.20
C GLU A 81 19.49 -22.10 -6.10
N GLU A 82 20.66 -22.75 -6.07
CA GLU A 82 21.79 -22.41 -6.92
C GLU A 82 21.45 -22.52 -8.41
N ARG A 83 20.70 -23.56 -8.80
CA ARG A 83 20.22 -23.71 -10.17
C ARG A 83 19.29 -22.55 -10.57
N TYR A 84 18.39 -22.14 -9.67
CA TYR A 84 17.48 -21.03 -9.94
C TYR A 84 18.26 -19.70 -10.08
N GLU A 85 19.17 -19.43 -9.15
CA GLU A 85 20.04 -18.26 -9.13
C GLU A 85 20.87 -18.17 -10.42
N ARG A 86 21.42 -19.28 -10.91
CA ARG A 86 22.17 -19.34 -12.18
C ARG A 86 21.32 -19.04 -13.40
N VAL A 87 20.07 -19.51 -13.45
CA VAL A 87 19.22 -19.44 -14.65
C VAL A 87 18.44 -18.13 -14.74
N ARG A 88 17.96 -17.60 -13.61
CA ARG A 88 17.07 -16.42 -13.58
C ARG A 88 17.60 -15.26 -12.75
N GLY A 89 18.63 -15.47 -11.93
CA GLY A 89 19.05 -14.51 -10.93
C GLY A 89 18.11 -14.50 -9.72
N LEU A 90 18.70 -14.40 -8.53
CA LEU A 90 17.99 -14.17 -7.29
C LEU A 90 18.62 -12.93 -6.63
N PRO A 91 17.82 -11.93 -6.20
CA PRO A 91 18.37 -10.75 -5.53
C PRO A 91 19.21 -11.14 -4.30
N GLU A 92 20.16 -10.29 -3.93
CA GLU A 92 20.97 -10.48 -2.72
C GLU A 92 20.06 -10.66 -1.49
N HIS A 93 20.47 -11.53 -0.57
CA HIS A 93 19.74 -11.90 0.66
C HIS A 93 18.40 -12.63 0.49
N ARG A 94 17.89 -12.80 -0.75
CA ARG A 94 16.68 -13.60 -0.97
C ARG A 94 16.96 -15.10 -1.00
N ARG A 95 16.00 -15.85 -0.46
CA ARG A 95 15.97 -17.33 -0.40
C ARG A 95 14.64 -17.85 -0.91
N LEU A 96 14.61 -19.10 -1.37
CA LEU A 96 13.37 -19.76 -1.77
C LEU A 96 12.82 -20.55 -0.58
N SER A 97 11.71 -20.08 0.00
CA SER A 97 11.06 -20.70 1.16
C SER A 97 10.67 -22.18 0.95
N CYS A 98 10.49 -22.61 -0.30
CA CYS A 98 10.16 -23.99 -0.59
C CYS A 98 11.34 -24.97 -0.52
N SER A 99 12.57 -24.46 -0.56
CA SER A 99 13.80 -25.24 -0.47
C SER A 99 14.58 -24.96 0.81
N ALA A 100 14.28 -23.86 1.51
CA ALA A 100 14.88 -23.53 2.78
C ALA A 100 14.18 -24.23 3.95
N GLN A 101 14.97 -24.79 4.87
CA GLN A 101 14.51 -25.46 6.08
C GLN A 101 14.90 -24.66 7.33
N ILE A 102 14.04 -24.72 8.34
CA ILE A 102 14.25 -24.06 9.64
C ILE A 102 15.20 -24.92 10.49
N LEU A 103 16.30 -24.34 10.96
CA LEU A 103 17.27 -24.99 11.85
C LEU A 103 17.32 -24.36 13.25
N GLY A 104 16.86 -23.11 13.39
CA GLY A 104 16.82 -22.38 14.65
C GLY A 104 15.80 -21.25 14.60
N ASP A 105 15.81 -20.40 15.63
CA ASP A 105 14.89 -19.27 15.73
C ASP A 105 15.10 -18.28 14.58
N LEU A 106 14.02 -17.87 13.90
CA LEU A 106 14.11 -17.09 12.68
C LEU A 106 13.05 -15.98 12.63
N VAL A 107 13.48 -14.83 12.12
CA VAL A 107 12.59 -13.77 11.64
C VAL A 107 12.67 -13.75 10.11
N ILE A 108 11.54 -13.97 9.47
CA ILE A 108 11.40 -14.11 8.03
C ILE A 108 10.57 -12.94 7.52
N ASP A 109 11.13 -12.17 6.61
CA ASP A 109 10.39 -11.16 5.87
C ASP A 109 9.86 -11.75 4.55
N VAL A 110 8.60 -11.46 4.25
CA VAL A 110 7.94 -11.85 3.01
C VAL A 110 7.84 -10.61 2.12
N PRO A 111 8.68 -10.49 1.07
CA PRO A 111 8.74 -9.31 0.23
C PRO A 111 7.40 -9.04 -0.46
N GLN A 112 6.90 -7.80 -0.38
CA GLN A 112 5.58 -7.44 -0.92
C GLN A 112 5.49 -7.58 -2.45
N ASP A 113 6.61 -7.46 -3.17
CA ASP A 113 6.67 -7.68 -4.62
C ASP A 113 6.38 -9.13 -5.03
N THR A 114 6.48 -10.08 -4.10
CA THR A 114 6.10 -11.48 -4.31
C THR A 114 4.62 -11.74 -4.02
N VAL A 115 3.94 -10.80 -3.37
CA VAL A 115 2.53 -10.90 -2.97
C VAL A 115 1.64 -10.30 -4.07
N ILE A 116 1.22 -11.13 -5.03
CA ILE A 116 0.34 -10.73 -6.14
C ILE A 116 -1.09 -10.33 -5.73
N ASN A 117 -1.51 -10.62 -4.50
CA ASN A 117 -2.82 -10.22 -3.96
C ASN A 117 -2.79 -8.88 -3.21
N ALA A 118 -1.76 -8.05 -3.41
CA ALA A 118 -1.93 -6.63 -3.16
C ALA A 118 -3.09 -6.15 -4.03
N GLN A 119 -4.15 -5.60 -3.43
CA GLN A 119 -5.13 -4.83 -4.19
C GLN A 119 -4.35 -3.79 -4.98
N THR A 120 -4.14 -4.07 -6.26
CA THR A 120 -3.46 -3.15 -7.15
C THR A 120 -4.48 -2.07 -7.39
N ILE A 121 -4.35 -0.98 -6.65
CA ILE A 121 -5.01 0.27 -6.98
C ILE A 121 -4.40 0.67 -8.33
N ARG A 122 -5.04 0.26 -9.44
CA ARG A 122 -4.72 0.73 -10.79
C ARG A 122 -5.17 2.19 -10.91
N LYS A 123 -4.52 3.06 -10.15
CA LYS A 123 -4.48 4.50 -10.36
C LYS A 123 -3.31 4.78 -11.32
N ASP A 124 -3.29 4.09 -12.46
CA ASP A 124 -2.76 4.81 -13.62
C ASP A 124 -3.74 5.96 -13.78
N ALA A 125 -3.26 7.17 -13.46
CA ALA A 125 -4.03 8.38 -13.70
C ALA A 125 -4.36 8.36 -15.18
N ASP A 126 -5.59 7.98 -15.51
CA ASP A 126 -6.14 8.04 -16.85
C ASP A 126 -5.79 9.45 -17.34
N THR A 127 -4.93 9.57 -18.36
CA THR A 127 -4.36 10.85 -18.85
C THR A 127 -5.42 11.69 -19.56
N ARG A 128 -6.68 11.54 -19.16
CA ARG A 128 -7.81 12.28 -19.66
C ARG A 128 -7.86 13.58 -18.88
N VAL A 129 -7.56 14.66 -19.58
CA VAL A 129 -7.80 16.01 -19.06
C VAL A 129 -9.30 16.18 -18.86
N ILE A 130 -9.76 16.06 -17.62
CA ILE A 130 -11.13 16.39 -17.25
C ILE A 130 -11.15 17.90 -17.01
N ALA A 131 -11.76 18.64 -17.94
CA ALA A 131 -12.00 20.06 -17.74
C ALA A 131 -12.84 20.25 -16.47
N ARG A 132 -12.37 21.11 -15.56
CA ARG A 132 -13.09 21.43 -14.32
C ARG A 132 -14.28 22.31 -14.67
N ASP A 133 -15.45 21.69 -14.83
CA ASP A 133 -16.73 22.39 -14.92
C ASP A 133 -17.52 22.20 -13.63
N THR A 134 -17.12 22.93 -12.59
CA THR A 134 -17.72 22.83 -11.26
C THR A 134 -19.06 23.57 -11.23
N ALA A 135 -20.06 22.96 -10.58
CA ALA A 135 -21.37 23.57 -10.35
C ALA A 135 -21.32 24.81 -9.43
N ILE A 136 -20.24 24.94 -8.65
CA ILE A 136 -20.00 26.07 -7.74
C ILE A 136 -18.68 26.72 -8.14
N ARG A 137 -18.68 28.05 -8.21
CA ARG A 137 -17.49 28.86 -8.53
C ARG A 137 -17.42 30.04 -7.58
N MET A 138 -16.23 30.29 -7.04
CA MET A 138 -15.96 31.47 -6.23
C MET A 138 -15.67 32.64 -7.18
N CYS A 139 -16.53 33.65 -7.17
CA CYS A 139 -16.43 34.81 -8.05
C CYS A 139 -15.98 36.01 -7.24
N TYR A 140 -14.74 36.45 -7.44
CA TYR A 140 -14.25 37.73 -6.93
C TYR A 140 -14.64 38.83 -7.91
N VAL A 141 -15.22 39.92 -7.41
CA VAL A 141 -15.63 41.09 -8.19
C VAL A 141 -15.38 42.36 -7.38
N GLU A 142 -15.04 43.43 -8.09
CA GLU A 142 -14.93 44.77 -7.52
C GLU A 142 -16.17 45.58 -7.94
N ILE A 143 -16.83 46.19 -6.97
CA ILE A 143 -18.10 46.88 -7.18
C ILE A 143 -17.85 48.39 -7.15
N GLU A 144 -18.43 49.12 -8.11
CA GLU A 144 -18.38 50.59 -8.11
C GLU A 144 -19.07 51.16 -6.87
N GLU A 145 -18.45 52.15 -6.23
CA GLU A 145 -19.02 52.85 -5.07
C GLU A 145 -20.36 53.54 -5.40
N PRO A 146 -21.25 53.75 -4.41
CA PRO A 146 -22.55 54.37 -4.66
C PRO A 146 -22.38 55.82 -5.11
N ASP A 147 -23.04 56.20 -6.20
CA ASP A 147 -23.01 57.55 -6.75
C ASP A 147 -24.43 58.10 -6.91
N MET A 148 -24.66 59.32 -6.41
CA MET A 148 -25.93 60.04 -6.53
C MET A 148 -26.34 60.31 -7.98
N HIS A 149 -25.38 60.35 -8.90
CA HIS A 149 -25.65 60.52 -10.34
C HIS A 149 -25.99 59.20 -11.05
N LYS A 150 -25.83 58.05 -10.39
CA LYS A 150 -26.17 56.71 -10.88
C LYS A 150 -26.93 55.92 -9.81
N PRO A 151 -28.25 56.14 -9.64
CA PRO A 151 -29.05 55.51 -8.60
C PRO A 151 -29.34 54.03 -8.95
N LEU A 152 -28.35 53.17 -8.76
CA LEU A 152 -28.45 51.71 -8.93
C LEU A 152 -28.43 51.02 -7.58
N GLY A 153 -29.28 50.00 -7.41
CA GLY A 153 -29.27 49.18 -6.20
C GLY A 153 -28.01 48.31 -6.12
N ASP A 154 -27.65 47.90 -4.91
CA ASP A 154 -26.43 47.10 -4.65
C ASP A 154 -26.43 45.78 -5.42
N LEU A 155 -27.60 45.14 -5.52
CA LEU A 155 -27.77 43.93 -6.31
C LEU A 155 -27.54 44.17 -7.81
N ASP A 156 -28.00 45.30 -8.34
CA ASP A 156 -27.85 45.62 -9.76
C ASP A 156 -26.38 45.92 -10.08
N ARG A 157 -25.69 46.65 -9.19
CA ARG A 157 -24.24 46.89 -9.29
C ARG A 157 -23.44 45.59 -9.22
N LEU A 158 -23.80 44.68 -8.31
CA LEU A 158 -23.19 43.35 -8.21
C LEU A 158 -23.42 42.51 -9.47
N LYS A 159 -24.65 42.51 -10.03
CA LYS A 159 -24.97 41.82 -11.29
C LYS A 159 -24.14 42.35 -12.46
N ILE A 160 -23.98 43.67 -12.55
CA ILE A 160 -23.16 44.30 -13.59
C ILE A 160 -21.69 43.85 -13.45
N ALA A 161 -21.14 43.85 -12.23
CA ALA A 161 -19.77 43.40 -11.98
C ALA A 161 -19.57 41.91 -12.33
N LEU A 162 -20.50 41.03 -11.91
CA LEU A 162 -20.47 39.60 -12.25
C LEU A 162 -20.62 39.35 -13.76
N MET A 163 -21.43 40.15 -14.45
CA MET A 163 -21.56 40.05 -15.90
C MET A 163 -20.28 40.50 -16.62
N LYS A 164 -19.65 41.58 -16.14
CA LYS A 164 -18.41 42.14 -16.73
C LYS A 164 -17.22 41.19 -16.55
N ASP A 165 -17.01 40.69 -15.33
CA ASP A 165 -15.79 39.95 -14.99
C ASP A 165 -15.94 38.44 -15.24
N TRP A 166 -17.15 37.89 -15.07
CA TRP A 166 -17.41 36.44 -15.17
C TRP A 166 -18.36 36.05 -16.30
N GLY A 167 -18.98 37.01 -17.00
CA GLY A 167 -19.81 36.75 -18.18
C GLY A 167 -21.21 36.20 -17.89
N PHE A 168 -21.65 36.19 -16.63
CA PHE A 168 -22.97 35.68 -16.25
C PHE A 168 -24.07 36.69 -16.57
N LYS A 169 -24.96 36.36 -17.52
CA LYS A 169 -25.99 37.29 -18.04
C LYS A 169 -27.35 37.17 -17.38
N SER A 170 -27.71 35.98 -16.89
CA SER A 170 -29.04 35.67 -16.35
C SER A 170 -28.91 35.07 -14.96
N LEU A 171 -28.37 35.86 -14.02
CA LEU A 171 -28.22 35.44 -12.63
C LEU A 171 -29.52 35.64 -11.87
N GLU A 172 -30.03 34.53 -11.32
CA GLU A 172 -31.09 34.55 -10.32
C GLU A 172 -30.48 34.67 -8.92
N PHE A 173 -31.15 35.40 -8.05
CA PHE A 173 -30.74 35.60 -6.67
C PHE A 173 -31.90 35.22 -5.77
N ASP A 174 -31.64 34.36 -4.80
CA ASP A 174 -32.64 34.00 -3.81
C ASP A 174 -32.96 35.18 -2.89
N PHE A 175 -34.24 35.34 -2.58
CA PHE A 175 -34.77 36.48 -1.82
C PHE A 175 -34.10 36.65 -0.44
N TYR A 176 -33.69 35.55 0.20
CA TYR A 176 -33.06 35.59 1.51
C TYR A 176 -31.67 36.26 1.51
N LEU A 177 -31.03 36.41 0.35
CA LEU A 177 -29.74 37.07 0.19
C LEU A 177 -29.87 38.59 0.06
N LEU A 178 -31.04 39.11 -0.33
CA LEU A 178 -31.23 40.54 -0.55
C LEU A 178 -30.88 41.41 0.67
N PRO A 179 -31.32 41.08 1.90
CA PRO A 179 -30.99 41.89 3.08
C PRO A 179 -29.50 41.85 3.47
N GLN A 180 -28.73 40.91 2.94
CA GLN A 180 -27.29 40.80 3.19
C GLN A 180 -26.46 41.57 2.16
N VAL A 181 -27.04 41.79 0.98
CA VAL A 181 -26.41 42.49 -0.15
C VAL A 181 -26.81 43.96 -0.19
N GLN A 182 -28.03 44.28 0.24
CA GLN A 182 -28.57 45.64 0.26
C GLN A 182 -28.37 46.27 1.63
N GLY A 183 -27.43 47.23 1.74
CA GLY A 183 -27.03 47.82 3.01
C GLY A 183 -26.22 49.10 2.88
#